data_AF-A0A922CYQ5-F1
#
_entry.id   AF-A0A922CYQ5-F1
#
_cell.length_a   1.000
_cell.length_b   1.000
_cell.length_c   1.000
_cell.angle_alpha   90.00
_cell.angle_beta   90.00
_cell.angle_gamma   90.00
#
_symmetry.space_group_name_H-M   'P 1'
#
loop_
_entity.id
_entity.type
_entity.pdbx_description
1 polymer ?
#
loop_
_entity_poly.entity_id
_entity_poly.type
_entity_poly.pdbx_seq_one_letter_code
_entity_poly.pdbx_strand_id
1 'polypeptide(L)'
;MYFENFIKLFLVDHNNNYIFPGITRGNIENLLAPIDSKGRRCGLDSGLEDKKYLVFFDISKCLSPDSPIVGCSTPQVCVSKCPERFIRFGTELTPATMEQLRSSMVCTDDVNVRDMTYNQAMQYIKENKCAPYVLQSQPVISRCIGDLSTIQCKGATTPSSKAFDSESGSVCVRNTEEARKSLLNRATILDTYLGWISASWVTTFTRNERETHVLSAQIVQDLEQSRWYLAGALVFVVIICFIYILLLRWVVVPVVWVSIAGLFGLLGFSLYLCYKNYEYYRDNPVGLYQTTNLKGYAESIFSKKETWMALLVAGAILILILLLVVIFLRNRISIATALIREGSKAVTSIKSTIFFPIFPWVLQCVVMAYGVFIFMLILSIGENAFGVANIKNDTTCDCGGLYTEEGQSCDPAAFALQCRDTAGGACKMAICHFTGINNPHSVVYLHCTT
;
A
#
# COMPACT_ATOMS: atom_id res chain seq x y z
N MET A 1 -18.05 -3.92 6.11
CA MET A 1 -18.07 -4.31 7.53
C MET A 1 -16.88 -3.73 8.30
N TYR A 2 -15.62 -3.93 7.87
CA TYR A 2 -14.44 -3.35 8.53
C TYR A 2 -14.36 -1.81 8.47
N PHE A 3 -14.77 -1.21 7.35
CA PHE A 3 -14.77 0.25 7.18
C PHE A 3 -15.84 0.97 8.03
N GLU A 4 -16.96 0.31 8.32
CA GLU A 4 -17.98 0.85 9.24
C GLU A 4 -17.49 0.88 10.69
N ASN A 5 -16.70 -0.12 11.11
CA ASN A 5 -16.10 -0.13 12.45
C ASN A 5 -15.01 0.94 12.58
N PHE A 6 -14.24 1.20 11.51
CA PHE A 6 -13.26 2.29 11.46
C PHE A 6 -13.94 3.67 11.55
N ILE A 7 -15.03 3.89 10.79
CA ILE A 7 -15.85 5.11 10.89
C ILE A 7 -16.48 5.25 12.28
N LYS A 8 -16.99 4.16 12.87
CA LYS A 8 -17.56 4.20 14.23
C LYS A 8 -16.52 4.57 15.28
N LEU A 9 -15.29 4.08 15.19
CA LEU A 9 -14.21 4.49 16.10
C LEU A 9 -13.85 5.99 15.94
N PHE A 10 -13.89 6.49 14.69
CA PHE A 10 -13.66 7.90 14.35
C PHE A 10 -14.78 8.86 14.80
N LEU A 11 -16.05 8.43 14.75
CA LEU A 11 -17.21 9.23 15.14
C LEU A 11 -17.52 9.15 16.65
N VAL A 12 -16.95 8.18 17.38
CA VAL A 12 -17.23 7.94 18.80
C VAL A 12 -16.23 8.63 19.75
N ASP A 13 -15.15 9.26 19.25
CA ASP A 13 -14.31 10.11 20.10
C ASP A 13 -15.00 11.46 20.39
N HIS A 14 -16.06 11.39 21.21
CA HIS A 14 -16.88 12.52 21.64
C HIS A 14 -16.08 13.56 22.46
N ASN A 15 -14.84 13.22 22.87
CA ASN A 15 -13.97 14.04 23.73
C ASN A 15 -12.69 14.52 23.04
N ASN A 16 -12.47 14.25 21.75
CA ASN A 16 -11.33 14.75 20.99
C ASN A 16 -9.95 14.36 21.60
N ASN A 17 -9.91 13.28 22.38
CA ASN A 17 -8.76 12.91 23.21
C ASN A 17 -7.56 12.43 22.38
N TYR A 18 -7.77 11.99 21.14
CA TYR A 18 -6.71 11.43 20.28
C TYR A 18 -6.37 12.31 19.08
N ILE A 19 -7.37 13.02 18.54
CA ILE A 19 -7.19 13.88 17.34
C ILE A 19 -6.34 15.11 17.66
N PHE A 20 -6.58 15.75 18.81
CA PHE A 20 -5.85 16.96 19.19
C PHE A 20 -4.35 16.70 19.50
N PRO A 21 -3.96 15.64 20.23
CA PRO A 21 -2.55 15.24 20.35
C PRO A 21 -1.92 14.84 19.00
N GLY A 22 -2.68 14.18 18.12
CA GLY A 22 -2.28 13.87 16.73
C GLY A 22 -1.82 15.08 15.94
N ILE A 23 -2.65 16.10 15.93
CA ILE A 23 -2.40 17.34 15.17
C ILE A 23 -1.25 18.16 15.79
N THR A 24 -1.11 18.12 17.12
CA THR A 24 -0.14 18.98 17.83
C THR A 24 1.24 18.35 18.00
N ARG A 25 1.33 17.01 18.07
CA ARG A 25 2.58 16.28 18.33
C ARG A 25 3.01 15.34 17.20
N GLY A 26 2.12 15.03 16.25
CA GLY A 26 2.45 14.19 15.11
C GLY A 26 3.50 14.85 14.21
N ASN A 27 4.63 14.18 14.01
CA ASN A 27 5.67 14.58 13.05
C ASN A 27 5.87 13.52 11.94
N ILE A 28 5.15 13.72 10.84
CA ILE A 28 5.15 12.84 9.67
C ILE A 28 6.54 12.66 9.08
N GLU A 29 7.44 13.66 9.20
CA GLU A 29 8.80 13.58 8.65
C GLU A 29 9.62 12.46 9.31
N ASN A 30 9.38 12.17 10.60
CA ASN A 30 10.08 11.11 11.31
C ASN A 30 9.69 9.72 10.78
N LEU A 31 8.41 9.55 10.39
CA LEU A 31 7.91 8.30 9.81
C LEU A 31 8.49 8.07 8.41
N LEU A 32 8.69 9.15 7.64
CA LEU A 32 9.18 9.13 6.27
C LEU A 32 10.72 9.25 6.16
N ALA A 33 11.42 9.33 7.29
CA ALA A 33 12.86 9.48 7.34
C ALA A 33 13.56 8.31 6.61
N PRO A 34 14.41 8.58 5.60
CA PRO A 34 15.05 7.54 4.82
C PRO A 34 16.14 6.83 5.63
N ILE A 35 16.40 5.57 5.26
CA ILE A 35 17.36 4.68 5.91
C ILE A 35 18.61 4.55 5.03
N ASP A 36 19.79 4.69 5.63
CA ASP A 36 21.08 4.52 4.98
C ASP A 36 21.48 3.03 4.80
N SER A 37 22.64 2.77 4.18
CA SER A 37 23.11 1.39 3.99
C SER A 37 23.47 0.65 5.30
N LYS A 38 23.78 1.38 6.38
CA LYS A 38 24.08 0.83 7.71
C LYS A 38 22.81 0.64 8.55
N GLY A 39 21.62 0.95 8.01
CA GLY A 39 20.35 0.81 8.71
C GLY A 39 19.97 2.02 9.57
N ARG A 40 20.68 3.14 9.44
CA ARG A 40 20.47 4.35 10.23
C ARG A 40 19.48 5.30 9.57
N ARG A 41 18.67 6.01 10.35
CA ARG A 41 17.68 6.98 9.87
C ARG A 41 18.26 8.39 9.76
N CYS A 42 18.21 8.96 8.57
CA CYS A 42 18.66 10.33 8.30
C CYS A 42 17.81 11.34 9.09
N GLY A 43 18.45 12.27 9.82
CA GLY A 43 17.77 13.28 10.63
C GLY A 43 17.30 12.83 12.02
N LEU A 44 17.54 11.58 12.41
CA LEU A 44 17.09 11.02 13.69
C LEU A 44 18.23 10.39 14.51
N ASP A 45 19.05 9.53 13.90
CA ASP A 45 20.10 8.81 14.62
C ASP A 45 21.27 9.74 15.03
N SER A 46 21.99 9.35 16.09
CA SER A 46 23.12 10.14 16.61
C SER A 46 24.18 10.41 15.54
N GLY A 47 24.57 11.68 15.37
CA GLY A 47 25.52 12.12 14.35
C GLY A 47 24.92 12.35 12.95
N LEU A 48 23.61 12.13 12.79
CA LEU A 48 22.85 12.31 11.54
C LEU A 48 21.71 13.33 11.68
N GLU A 49 21.55 13.98 12.83
CA GLU A 49 20.50 14.96 13.14
C GLU A 49 20.43 16.10 12.09
N ASP A 50 21.59 16.65 11.71
CA ASP A 50 21.70 17.70 10.68
C ASP A 50 21.63 17.17 9.24
N LYS A 51 21.68 15.85 9.06
CA LYS A 51 21.77 15.18 7.76
C LYS A 51 20.44 14.53 7.41
N LYS A 52 19.48 15.35 6.96
CA LYS A 52 18.11 14.91 6.66
C LYS A 52 17.95 14.20 5.32
N TYR A 53 18.84 14.43 4.35
CA TYR A 53 18.66 13.93 2.98
C TYR A 53 19.49 12.68 2.68
N LEU A 54 18.98 11.76 1.88
CA LEU A 54 19.70 10.54 1.47
C LEU A 54 20.23 10.68 0.03
N VAL A 55 21.53 10.41 -0.17
CA VAL A 55 22.19 10.37 -1.48
C VAL A 55 22.60 8.94 -1.82
N PHE A 56 22.41 8.57 -3.09
CA PHE A 56 22.87 7.32 -3.66
C PHE A 56 24.24 7.51 -4.33
N PHE A 57 25.18 6.61 -4.08
CA PHE A 57 26.50 6.65 -4.75
C PHE A 57 26.39 6.41 -6.25
N ASP A 58 25.45 5.55 -6.65
CA ASP A 58 25.26 5.19 -8.04
C ASP A 58 23.77 4.91 -8.31
N ILE A 59 23.02 5.99 -8.61
CA ILE A 59 21.58 5.89 -8.89
C ILE A 59 21.28 5.02 -10.11
N SER A 60 22.27 4.74 -10.97
CA SER A 60 22.10 3.92 -12.16
C SER A 60 21.75 2.46 -11.85
N LYS A 61 22.27 1.91 -10.73
CA LYS A 61 21.95 0.54 -10.31
C LYS A 61 20.53 0.40 -9.76
N CYS A 62 19.95 1.51 -9.27
CA CYS A 62 18.55 1.60 -8.85
C CYS A 62 17.54 1.59 -10.02
N LEU A 63 18.03 1.73 -11.26
CA LEU A 63 17.19 1.89 -12.44
C LEU A 63 16.99 0.60 -13.23
N SER A 64 17.50 -0.51 -12.71
CA SER A 64 17.23 -1.86 -13.21
C SER A 64 15.72 -2.13 -13.12
N PRO A 65 15.05 -2.66 -14.16
CA PRO A 65 13.60 -2.93 -14.14
C PRO A 65 13.17 -3.86 -12.99
N ASP A 66 14.10 -4.66 -12.45
CA ASP A 66 13.87 -5.59 -11.33
C ASP A 66 14.14 -5.01 -9.93
N SER A 67 14.62 -3.76 -9.81
CA SER A 67 15.00 -3.19 -8.51
C SER A 67 14.09 -2.02 -8.10
N PRO A 68 13.33 -2.14 -7.00
CA PRO A 68 12.61 -1.02 -6.40
C PRO A 68 13.60 0.05 -5.90
N ILE A 69 13.17 1.33 -5.96
CA ILE A 69 13.99 2.49 -5.53
C ILE A 69 14.40 2.38 -4.05
N VAL A 70 13.62 1.65 -3.24
CA VAL A 70 13.97 1.32 -1.87
C VAL A 70 14.54 -0.09 -1.85
N GLY A 71 15.85 -0.23 -1.61
CA GLY A 71 16.54 -1.53 -1.61
C GLY A 71 17.60 -1.71 -2.72
N CYS A 72 18.00 -0.65 -3.41
CA CYS A 72 19.08 -0.73 -4.38
C CYS A 72 20.39 -1.25 -3.77
N SER A 73 21.11 -2.08 -4.52
CA SER A 73 22.44 -2.59 -4.18
C SER A 73 23.54 -1.51 -4.38
N THR A 74 23.33 -0.35 -3.77
CA THR A 74 24.23 0.81 -3.82
C THR A 74 24.41 1.38 -2.43
N PRO A 75 25.64 1.81 -2.07
CA PRO A 75 25.85 2.59 -0.87
C PRO A 75 24.98 3.85 -0.87
N GLN A 76 24.29 4.06 0.25
CA GLN A 76 23.36 5.15 0.53
C GLN A 76 23.84 5.85 1.79
N VAL A 77 23.99 7.17 1.75
CA VAL A 77 24.49 7.98 2.87
C VAL A 77 23.65 9.22 3.09
N CYS A 78 23.55 9.66 4.34
CA CYS A 78 22.83 10.88 4.69
C CYS A 78 23.71 12.12 4.53
N VAL A 79 23.14 13.20 4.00
CA VAL A 79 23.77 14.50 3.80
C VAL A 79 22.85 15.62 4.29
N SER A 80 23.42 16.77 4.63
CA SER A 80 22.66 17.95 5.08
C SER A 80 22.03 18.72 3.93
N LYS A 81 22.64 18.69 2.74
CA LYS A 81 22.14 19.36 1.54
C LYS A 81 22.41 18.53 0.30
N CYS A 82 21.44 18.45 -0.60
CA CYS A 82 21.62 17.78 -1.89
C CYS A 82 22.65 18.53 -2.76
N PRO A 83 23.51 17.80 -3.50
CA PRO A 83 24.50 18.43 -4.39
C PRO A 83 23.85 19.29 -5.49
N GLU A 84 24.32 20.52 -5.64
CA GLU A 84 23.78 21.50 -6.60
C GLU A 84 24.46 21.44 -7.98
N ARG A 85 25.61 20.77 -8.09
CA ARG A 85 26.38 20.66 -9.34
C ARG A 85 26.85 19.22 -9.59
N PHE A 86 26.97 18.86 -10.86
CA PHE A 86 27.60 17.61 -11.25
C PHE A 86 29.11 17.73 -11.08
N ILE A 87 29.73 16.73 -10.45
CA ILE A 87 31.19 16.66 -10.30
C ILE A 87 31.61 15.22 -10.51
N ARG A 88 32.57 15.00 -11.41
CA ARG A 88 33.22 13.70 -11.58
C ARG A 88 34.59 13.71 -10.92
N PHE A 89 34.69 13.12 -9.74
CA PHE A 89 35.93 13.12 -8.96
C PHE A 89 37.07 12.35 -9.66
N GLY A 90 36.76 11.37 -10.52
CA GLY A 90 37.79 10.68 -11.30
C GLY A 90 38.56 11.56 -12.29
N THR A 91 37.99 12.69 -12.73
CA THR A 91 38.59 13.58 -13.75
C THR A 91 38.87 14.98 -13.25
N GLU A 92 38.04 15.50 -12.36
CA GLU A 92 38.14 16.89 -11.87
C GLU A 92 38.96 17.01 -10.57
N LEU A 93 39.21 15.89 -9.90
CA LEU A 93 40.01 15.89 -8.69
C LEU A 93 41.50 15.96 -9.06
N THR A 94 42.12 17.11 -8.77
CA THR A 94 43.55 17.32 -8.87
C THR A 94 44.08 17.78 -7.50
N PRO A 95 45.38 17.64 -7.21
CA PRO A 95 45.95 18.13 -5.95
C PRO A 95 45.68 19.63 -5.70
N ALA A 96 45.48 20.43 -6.76
CA ALA A 96 45.16 21.86 -6.66
C ALA A 96 43.66 22.14 -6.41
N THR A 97 42.75 21.31 -6.94
CA THR A 97 41.29 21.47 -6.75
C THR A 97 40.73 20.73 -5.53
N MET A 98 41.56 19.93 -4.85
CA MET A 98 41.16 19.11 -3.69
C MET A 98 40.43 19.92 -2.63
N GLU A 99 41.00 21.05 -2.16
CA GLU A 99 40.41 21.83 -1.07
C GLU A 99 39.02 22.41 -1.41
N GLN A 100 38.76 22.72 -2.67
CA GLN A 100 37.46 23.24 -3.12
C GLN A 100 36.42 22.12 -3.33
N LEU A 101 36.84 20.93 -3.76
CA LEU A 101 35.94 19.80 -4.01
C LEU A 101 35.69 18.94 -2.77
N ARG A 102 36.53 19.08 -1.74
CA ARG A 102 36.48 18.33 -0.48
C ARG A 102 35.12 18.38 0.20
N SER A 103 34.48 19.55 0.25
CA SER A 103 33.17 19.73 0.88
C SER A 103 32.01 19.14 0.06
N SER A 104 32.21 18.91 -1.24
CA SER A 104 31.21 18.30 -2.12
C SER A 104 31.33 16.78 -2.23
N MET A 105 32.38 16.18 -1.65
CA MET A 105 32.55 14.73 -1.64
C MET A 105 31.53 14.07 -0.71
N VAL A 106 30.91 13.02 -1.24
CA VAL A 106 29.96 12.20 -0.50
C VAL A 106 30.64 10.87 -0.20
N CYS A 107 30.98 10.65 1.07
CA CYS A 107 31.67 9.46 1.56
C CYS A 107 30.91 8.80 2.71
N THR A 108 31.24 7.54 3.02
CA THR A 108 30.76 6.88 4.23
C THR A 108 31.40 7.52 5.47
N ASP A 109 30.73 7.43 6.63
CA ASP A 109 31.21 8.08 7.86
C ASP A 109 32.54 7.51 8.39
N ASP A 110 32.97 6.34 7.90
CA ASP A 110 34.27 5.73 8.25
C ASP A 110 35.46 6.51 7.65
N VAL A 111 35.19 7.48 6.78
CA VAL A 111 36.19 8.30 6.11
C VAL A 111 36.16 9.72 6.68
N ASN A 112 37.27 10.13 7.31
CA ASN A 112 37.43 11.53 7.69
C ASN A 112 37.75 12.39 6.46
N VAL A 113 36.71 13.03 5.94
CA VAL A 113 36.81 13.88 4.75
C VAL A 113 37.71 15.09 5.00
N ARG A 114 37.97 15.54 6.24
CA ARG A 114 38.74 16.76 6.56
C ARG A 114 40.26 16.60 6.53
N ASP A 115 40.79 15.40 6.78
CA ASP A 115 42.25 15.14 6.89
C ASP A 115 42.83 14.24 5.78
N MET A 116 41.96 13.69 4.93
CA MET A 116 42.31 12.89 3.76
C MET A 116 43.21 13.58 2.72
N THR A 117 44.22 12.84 2.21
CA THR A 117 45.09 13.26 1.11
C THR A 117 44.51 12.84 -0.27
N TYR A 118 44.91 13.48 -1.37
CA TYR A 118 44.49 13.11 -2.74
C TYR A 118 44.60 11.61 -3.05
N ASN A 119 45.74 10.98 -2.70
CA ASN A 119 45.96 9.55 -2.93
C ASN A 119 44.98 8.67 -2.15
N GLN A 120 44.66 9.06 -0.90
CA GLN A 120 43.68 8.37 -0.07
C GLN A 120 42.26 8.56 -0.62
N ALA A 121 41.93 9.76 -1.11
CA ALA A 121 40.63 10.04 -1.74
C ALA A 121 40.41 9.13 -2.97
N MET A 122 41.42 9.02 -3.83
CA MET A 122 41.36 8.18 -5.01
C MET A 122 41.26 6.68 -4.64
N GLN A 123 41.92 6.26 -3.56
CA GLN A 123 41.80 4.90 -3.03
C GLN A 123 40.39 4.63 -2.49
N TYR A 124 39.81 5.54 -1.71
CA TYR A 124 38.46 5.37 -1.16
C TYR A 124 37.36 5.40 -2.22
N ILE A 125 37.55 6.13 -3.33
CA ILE A 125 36.67 6.05 -4.49
C ILE A 125 36.74 4.64 -5.10
N LYS A 126 37.95 4.07 -5.26
CA LYS A 126 38.12 2.69 -5.78
C LYS A 126 37.55 1.62 -4.84
N GLU A 127 37.63 1.85 -3.53
CA GLU A 127 37.10 0.95 -2.49
C GLU A 127 35.58 1.11 -2.27
N ASN A 128 34.87 1.92 -3.06
CA ASN A 128 33.44 2.26 -2.89
C ASN A 128 33.09 2.89 -1.52
N LYS A 129 34.06 3.53 -0.86
CA LYS A 129 33.84 4.30 0.38
C LYS A 129 33.45 5.75 0.10
N CYS A 130 33.81 6.27 -1.07
CA CYS A 130 33.37 7.57 -1.55
C CYS A 130 32.68 7.43 -2.91
N ALA A 131 31.69 8.28 -3.17
CA ALA A 131 30.99 8.31 -4.44
C ALA A 131 31.96 8.73 -5.57
N PRO A 132 32.02 7.99 -6.70
CA PRO A 132 32.91 8.31 -7.82
C PRO A 132 32.51 9.60 -8.55
N TYR A 133 31.23 9.96 -8.46
CA TYR A 133 30.66 11.18 -9.00
C TYR A 133 29.47 11.62 -8.12
N VAL A 134 29.13 12.90 -8.16
CA VAL A 134 27.90 13.44 -7.57
C VAL A 134 27.07 14.11 -8.65
N LEU A 135 25.76 13.90 -8.59
CA LEU A 135 24.81 14.47 -9.54
C LEU A 135 24.20 15.74 -8.97
N GLN A 136 24.01 16.74 -9.83
CA GLN A 136 23.12 17.85 -9.51
C GLN A 136 21.73 17.29 -9.23
N SER A 137 21.23 17.49 -8.02
CA SER A 137 20.03 16.84 -7.52
C SER A 137 19.13 17.80 -6.74
N GLN A 138 17.85 17.48 -6.72
CA GLN A 138 16.86 18.18 -5.91
C GLN A 138 16.29 17.24 -4.83
N PRO A 139 15.95 17.77 -3.65
CA PRO A 139 15.36 16.97 -2.58
C PRO A 139 13.91 16.61 -2.90
N VAL A 140 13.58 15.32 -2.78
CA VAL A 140 12.25 14.73 -2.96
C VAL A 140 12.04 13.68 -1.86
N ILE A 141 11.07 13.87 -0.95
CA ILE A 141 10.88 13.05 0.29
C ILE A 141 12.20 12.75 1.01
N SER A 142 12.98 13.78 1.31
CA SER A 142 14.28 13.62 1.97
C SER A 142 15.28 12.71 1.20
N ARG A 143 15.10 12.49 -0.11
CA ARG A 143 16.04 11.79 -1.00
C ARG A 143 16.53 12.73 -2.09
N CYS A 144 17.82 12.69 -2.39
CA CYS A 144 18.41 13.50 -3.44
C CYS A 144 18.31 12.78 -4.78
N ILE A 145 17.48 13.30 -5.68
CA ILE A 145 17.26 12.73 -7.01
C ILE A 145 17.99 13.56 -8.05
N GLY A 146 18.98 12.95 -8.70
CA GLY A 146 19.90 13.60 -9.63
C GLY A 146 19.39 13.72 -11.06
N ASP A 147 19.88 14.74 -11.77
CA ASP A 147 19.72 14.88 -13.20
C ASP A 147 20.59 13.89 -13.99
N LEU A 148 19.95 12.89 -14.59
CA LEU A 148 20.61 11.87 -15.40
C LEU A 148 21.19 12.40 -16.72
N SER A 149 20.85 13.63 -17.14
CA SER A 149 21.41 14.30 -18.33
C SER A 149 22.94 14.36 -18.35
N THR A 150 23.56 14.27 -17.17
CA THR A 150 25.00 14.44 -16.95
C THR A 150 25.82 13.15 -17.09
N ILE A 151 25.18 11.98 -17.28
CA ILE A 151 25.83 10.65 -17.43
C ILE A 151 25.59 10.05 -18.83
N GLN A 152 25.49 10.87 -19.87
CA GLN A 152 25.26 10.39 -21.24
C GLN A 152 26.40 9.51 -21.77
N CYS A 153 26.05 8.39 -22.43
CA CYS A 153 27.01 7.58 -23.17
C CYS A 153 27.61 8.37 -24.34
N LYS A 154 28.94 8.40 -24.49
CA LYS A 154 29.59 8.95 -25.68
C LYS A 154 29.46 7.96 -26.84
N GLY A 155 28.67 8.30 -27.87
CA GLY A 155 28.67 7.58 -29.16
C GLY A 155 27.42 6.76 -29.53
N ALA A 156 26.26 7.01 -28.92
CA ALA A 156 25.04 6.25 -29.22
C ALA A 156 24.31 6.76 -30.49
N THR A 157 24.67 6.25 -31.68
CA THR A 157 23.96 6.52 -32.95
C THR A 157 22.94 5.46 -33.36
N THR A 158 22.69 4.43 -32.54
CA THR A 158 21.69 3.39 -32.82
C THR A 158 20.55 3.36 -31.78
N PRO A 159 19.28 3.33 -32.21
CA PRO A 159 18.13 3.21 -31.31
C PRO A 159 18.04 1.76 -30.81
N SER A 160 18.54 1.51 -29.60
CA SER A 160 18.33 0.25 -28.88
C SER A 160 17.15 0.42 -27.92
N SER A 161 16.38 -0.64 -27.70
CA SER A 161 15.25 -0.68 -26.75
C SER A 161 15.66 -0.64 -25.27
N LYS A 162 16.97 -0.68 -24.99
CA LYS A 162 17.52 -0.55 -23.63
C LYS A 162 17.98 0.90 -23.44
N ALA A 163 17.42 1.59 -22.44
CA ALA A 163 17.75 2.97 -22.09
C ALA A 163 19.20 3.18 -21.57
N PHE A 164 19.96 2.09 -21.46
CA PHE A 164 21.16 2.01 -20.64
C PHE A 164 22.23 1.11 -21.28
N ASP A 165 23.50 1.54 -21.24
CA ASP A 165 24.65 0.75 -21.69
C ASP A 165 25.77 0.74 -20.64
N SER A 166 26.52 -0.36 -20.57
CA SER A 166 27.66 -0.51 -19.67
C SER A 166 28.94 -0.46 -20.49
N GLU A 167 29.68 0.65 -20.39
CA GLU A 167 30.98 0.81 -21.04
C GLU A 167 32.06 0.88 -19.94
N SER A 168 32.97 -0.10 -19.94
CA SER A 168 34.15 -0.14 -19.06
C SER A 168 33.82 0.00 -17.56
N GLY A 169 32.79 -0.69 -17.08
CA GLY A 169 32.38 -0.69 -15.67
C GLY A 169 31.67 0.59 -15.19
N SER A 170 31.49 1.58 -16.06
CA SER A 170 30.65 2.74 -15.81
C SER A 170 29.34 2.60 -16.58
N VAL A 171 28.25 2.75 -15.83
CA VAL A 171 26.89 2.51 -16.27
C VAL A 171 26.48 3.90 -16.84
N CYS A 172 26.23 4.03 -18.16
CA CYS A 172 25.87 5.29 -18.83
C CYS A 172 24.44 5.27 -19.45
N VAL A 173 23.80 6.44 -19.50
CA VAL A 173 22.40 6.59 -19.94
C VAL A 173 22.36 6.99 -21.42
N ARG A 174 21.70 6.22 -22.29
CA ARG A 174 21.59 6.53 -23.73
C ARG A 174 20.56 7.62 -24.00
N ASN A 175 19.41 7.58 -23.33
CA ASN A 175 18.34 8.58 -23.45
C ASN A 175 18.02 9.18 -22.08
N THR A 176 18.62 10.33 -21.78
CA THR A 176 18.51 10.94 -20.46
C THR A 176 17.17 11.59 -20.22
N GLU A 177 16.47 12.02 -21.27
CA GLU A 177 15.18 12.67 -21.13
C GLU A 177 14.10 11.65 -20.73
N GLU A 178 14.11 10.46 -21.34
CA GLU A 178 13.22 9.36 -20.97
C GLU A 178 13.59 8.76 -19.61
N ALA A 179 14.88 8.60 -19.31
CA ALA A 179 15.33 8.09 -18.02
C ALA A 179 15.01 9.07 -16.88
N ARG A 180 15.23 10.38 -17.09
CA ARG A 180 14.85 11.43 -16.14
C ARG A 180 13.34 11.45 -15.95
N LYS A 181 12.55 11.44 -17.02
CA LYS A 181 11.08 11.39 -16.91
C LYS A 181 10.61 10.15 -16.18
N SER A 182 11.17 8.97 -16.48
CA SER A 182 10.82 7.72 -15.79
C SER A 182 11.15 7.78 -14.30
N LEU A 183 12.34 8.29 -13.94
CA LEU A 183 12.81 8.37 -12.56
C LEU A 183 12.04 9.43 -11.77
N LEU A 184 11.85 10.62 -12.35
CA LEU A 184 11.08 11.69 -11.75
C LEU A 184 9.61 11.27 -11.61
N ASN A 185 9.03 10.61 -12.62
CA ASN A 185 7.69 10.06 -12.52
C ASN A 185 7.61 9.04 -11.38
N ARG A 186 8.51 8.04 -11.30
CA ARG A 186 8.53 7.06 -10.19
C ARG A 186 8.69 7.70 -8.80
N ALA A 187 9.50 8.75 -8.69
CA ALA A 187 9.68 9.50 -7.45
C ALA A 187 8.42 10.31 -7.08
N THR A 188 7.88 11.06 -8.03
CA THR A 188 6.65 11.85 -7.84
C THR A 188 5.41 10.98 -7.60
N ILE A 189 5.41 9.74 -8.10
CA ILE A 189 4.35 8.76 -7.84
C ILE A 189 4.37 8.33 -6.36
N LEU A 190 5.55 8.23 -5.74
CA LEU A 190 5.69 8.04 -4.30
C LEU A 190 5.29 9.30 -3.50
N ASP A 191 5.51 10.50 -4.05
CA ASP A 191 5.03 11.78 -3.48
C ASP A 191 3.52 12.00 -3.62
N THR A 192 2.85 11.27 -4.51
CA THR A 192 1.42 11.44 -4.72
C THR A 192 0.67 10.97 -3.47
N TYR A 193 -0.48 11.56 -3.17
CA TYR A 193 -1.33 11.19 -2.03
C TYR A 193 -1.57 9.66 -1.93
N LEU A 194 -1.62 8.97 -3.08
CA LEU A 194 -1.71 7.51 -3.21
C LEU A 194 -0.46 6.76 -2.71
N GLY A 195 0.75 7.31 -2.88
CA GLY A 195 2.01 6.76 -2.39
C GLY A 195 2.16 6.86 -0.87
N TRP A 196 1.74 7.98 -0.27
CA TRP A 196 1.56 8.07 1.18
C TRP A 196 0.59 6.99 1.66
N ILE A 197 -0.60 6.92 1.05
CA ILE A 197 -1.67 6.03 1.51
C ILE A 197 -1.20 4.58 1.44
N SER A 198 -0.61 4.16 0.31
CA SER A 198 -0.13 2.78 0.17
C SER A 198 1.01 2.47 1.14
N ALA A 199 1.96 3.38 1.35
CA ALA A 199 3.05 3.18 2.30
C ALA A 199 2.54 3.06 3.74
N SER A 200 1.66 3.97 4.16
CA SER A 200 1.05 3.95 5.50
C SER A 200 0.25 2.66 5.74
N TRP A 201 -0.57 2.23 4.79
CA TRP A 201 -1.33 0.98 4.89
C TRP A 201 -0.43 -0.25 4.92
N VAL A 202 0.61 -0.30 4.09
CA VAL A 202 1.52 -1.45 4.05
C VAL A 202 2.34 -1.52 5.35
N THR A 203 2.79 -0.39 5.91
CA THR A 203 3.51 -0.35 7.20
C THR A 203 2.68 -0.89 8.37
N THR A 204 1.34 -0.76 8.33
CA THR A 204 0.48 -1.41 9.33
C THR A 204 0.44 -2.93 9.23
N PHE A 205 0.54 -3.50 8.02
CA PHE A 205 0.44 -4.96 7.82
C PHE A 205 1.79 -5.69 7.89
N THR A 206 2.90 -4.98 7.73
CA THR A 206 4.23 -5.59 7.63
C THR A 206 5.18 -4.99 8.66
N ARG A 207 5.63 -5.83 9.60
CA ARG A 207 6.57 -5.47 10.69
C ARG A 207 7.97 -5.11 10.19
N ASN A 208 8.29 -5.38 8.93
CA ASN A 208 9.61 -5.22 8.35
C ASN A 208 9.65 -4.02 7.39
N GLU A 209 10.15 -2.88 7.90
CA GLU A 209 10.15 -1.58 7.23
C GLU A 209 10.82 -1.58 5.84
N ARG A 210 11.82 -2.44 5.60
CA ARG A 210 12.50 -2.48 4.30
C ARG A 210 11.64 -3.08 3.20
N GLU A 211 10.87 -4.12 3.51
CA GLU A 211 9.99 -4.81 2.56
C GLU A 211 8.70 -4.01 2.30
N THR A 212 8.26 -3.21 3.27
CA THR A 212 7.05 -2.38 3.14
C THR A 212 7.20 -1.32 2.04
N HIS A 213 8.39 -0.70 1.96
CA HIS A 213 8.68 0.31 0.97
C HIS A 213 8.83 -0.25 -0.45
N VAL A 214 9.24 -1.52 -0.58
CA VAL A 214 9.28 -2.22 -1.87
C VAL A 214 7.87 -2.52 -2.35
N LEU A 215 7.04 -3.11 -1.47
CA LEU A 215 5.68 -3.52 -1.80
C LEU A 215 4.79 -2.31 -2.12
N SER A 216 4.90 -1.23 -1.34
CA SER A 216 4.15 0.02 -1.60
C SER A 216 4.54 0.66 -2.93
N ALA A 217 5.84 0.68 -3.27
CA ALA A 217 6.29 1.21 -4.56
C ALA A 217 5.74 0.41 -5.76
N GLN A 218 5.65 -0.93 -5.63
CA GLN A 218 5.09 -1.80 -6.68
C GLN A 218 3.59 -1.54 -6.87
N ILE A 219 2.82 -1.48 -5.78
CA ILE A 219 1.36 -1.23 -5.83
C ILE A 219 1.04 0.09 -6.53
N VAL A 220 1.79 1.16 -6.24
CA VAL A 220 1.51 2.47 -6.83
C VAL A 220 1.91 2.49 -8.31
N GLN A 221 2.98 1.78 -8.70
CA GLN A 221 3.35 1.61 -10.11
C GLN A 221 2.24 0.89 -10.89
N ASP A 222 1.65 -0.16 -10.31
CA ASP A 222 0.54 -0.90 -10.92
C ASP A 222 -0.73 -0.03 -11.07
N LEU A 223 -1.02 0.82 -10.09
CA LEU A 223 -2.15 1.76 -10.13
C LEU A 223 -1.99 2.84 -11.20
N GLU A 224 -0.78 3.41 -11.34
CA GLU A 224 -0.51 4.45 -12.33
C GLU A 224 -0.59 3.94 -13.77
N GLN A 225 -0.10 2.71 -14.00
CA GLN A 225 -0.21 2.04 -15.29
C GLN A 225 -1.66 1.66 -15.60
N SER A 226 -2.41 1.21 -14.58
CA SER A 226 -3.80 0.80 -14.75
C SER A 226 -4.82 1.95 -14.71
N ARG A 227 -4.40 3.20 -14.46
CA ARG A 227 -5.30 4.35 -14.21
C ARG A 227 -6.41 4.51 -15.25
N TRP A 228 -6.07 4.36 -16.53
CA TRP A 228 -7.02 4.53 -17.63
C TRP A 228 -7.95 3.34 -17.77
N TYR A 229 -7.47 2.14 -17.46
CA TYR A 229 -8.30 0.94 -17.41
C TYR A 229 -9.28 0.98 -16.22
N LEU A 230 -8.83 1.46 -15.06
CA LEU A 230 -9.67 1.65 -13.87
C LEU A 230 -10.76 2.71 -14.14
N ALA A 231 -10.36 3.87 -14.69
CA ALA A 231 -11.30 4.93 -15.07
C ALA A 231 -12.28 4.44 -16.15
N GLY A 232 -11.78 3.70 -17.15
CA GLY A 232 -12.61 3.09 -18.19
C GLY A 232 -13.62 2.09 -17.63
N ALA A 233 -13.19 1.23 -16.70
CA ALA A 233 -14.08 0.27 -16.03
C ALA A 233 -15.15 0.97 -15.19
N LEU A 234 -14.80 2.06 -14.49
CA LEU A 234 -15.76 2.84 -13.71
C LEU A 234 -16.83 3.47 -14.61
N VAL A 235 -16.42 4.09 -15.72
CA VAL A 235 -17.34 4.65 -16.71
C VAL A 235 -18.21 3.55 -17.33
N PHE A 236 -17.63 2.39 -17.64
CA PHE A 236 -18.34 1.25 -18.20
C PHE A 236 -19.42 0.72 -17.25
N VAL A 237 -19.12 0.60 -15.94
CA VAL A 237 -20.11 0.20 -14.93
C VAL A 237 -21.25 1.23 -14.83
N VAL A 238 -20.94 2.53 -14.86
CA VAL A 238 -21.97 3.58 -14.86
C VAL A 238 -22.88 3.46 -16.09
N ILE A 239 -22.31 3.20 -17.28
CA ILE A 239 -23.07 2.98 -18.51
C ILE A 239 -23.94 1.72 -18.39
N ILE A 240 -23.40 0.61 -17.88
CA ILE A 240 -24.18 -0.62 -17.65
C ILE A 240 -25.33 -0.37 -16.68
N CYS A 241 -25.10 0.33 -15.58
CA CYS A 241 -26.16 0.68 -14.62
C CYS A 241 -27.24 1.54 -15.28
N PHE A 242 -26.86 2.50 -16.13
CA PHE A 242 -27.81 3.32 -16.88
C PHE A 242 -28.62 2.48 -17.87
N ILE A 243 -27.95 1.60 -18.62
CA ILE A 243 -28.62 0.65 -19.53
C ILE A 243 -29.56 -0.26 -18.74
N TYR A 244 -29.16 -0.77 -17.58
CA TYR A 244 -30.00 -1.61 -16.72
C TYR A 244 -31.26 -0.87 -16.26
N ILE A 245 -31.13 0.38 -15.80
CA ILE A 245 -32.27 1.24 -15.44
C ILE A 245 -33.23 1.44 -16.64
N LEU A 246 -32.68 1.63 -17.85
CA LEU A 246 -33.48 1.74 -19.08
C LEU A 246 -34.14 0.41 -19.48
N LEU A 247 -33.45 -0.71 -19.31
CA LEU A 247 -33.96 -2.04 -19.63
C LEU A 247 -35.10 -2.44 -18.70
N LEU A 248 -35.03 -2.11 -17.40
CA LEU A 248 -36.11 -2.37 -16.43
C LEU A 248 -37.46 -1.80 -16.90
N ARG A 249 -37.48 -0.74 -17.70
CA ARG A 249 -38.73 -0.18 -18.26
C ARG A 249 -39.52 -1.18 -19.12
N TRP A 250 -38.81 -1.96 -19.94
CA TRP A 250 -39.39 -2.91 -20.88
C TRP A 250 -39.45 -4.32 -20.32
N VAL A 251 -38.51 -4.64 -19.42
CA VAL A 251 -38.23 -5.99 -18.95
C VAL A 251 -38.97 -6.35 -17.64
N VAL A 252 -39.42 -5.38 -16.83
CA VAL A 252 -40.08 -5.66 -15.53
C VAL A 252 -41.36 -6.48 -15.68
N VAL A 253 -42.22 -6.15 -16.64
CA VAL A 253 -43.48 -6.89 -16.85
C VAL A 253 -43.21 -8.35 -17.25
N PRO A 254 -42.44 -8.66 -18.31
CA PRO A 254 -42.17 -10.04 -18.66
C PRO A 254 -41.37 -10.79 -17.59
N VAL A 255 -40.42 -10.15 -16.90
CA VAL A 255 -39.64 -10.81 -15.82
C VAL A 255 -40.54 -11.28 -14.68
N VAL A 256 -41.48 -10.46 -14.22
CA VAL A 256 -42.38 -10.85 -13.12
C VAL A 256 -43.27 -12.02 -13.56
N TRP A 257 -43.87 -11.98 -14.75
CA TRP A 257 -44.71 -13.07 -15.25
C TRP A 257 -43.92 -14.35 -15.52
N VAL A 258 -42.71 -14.25 -16.08
CA VAL A 258 -41.82 -15.40 -16.29
C VAL A 258 -41.37 -15.98 -14.95
N SER A 259 -41.09 -15.16 -13.93
CA SER A 259 -40.74 -15.67 -12.60
C SER A 259 -41.90 -16.41 -11.93
N ILE A 260 -43.13 -15.91 -12.09
CA ILE A 260 -44.34 -16.56 -11.55
C ILE A 260 -44.57 -17.89 -12.30
N ALA A 261 -44.51 -17.87 -13.63
CA ALA A 261 -44.64 -19.07 -14.46
C ALA A 261 -43.54 -20.09 -14.14
N GLY A 262 -42.30 -19.63 -13.97
CA GLY A 262 -41.15 -20.45 -13.60
C GLY A 262 -41.30 -21.09 -12.23
N LEU A 263 -41.80 -20.35 -11.23
CA LEU A 263 -42.09 -20.88 -9.90
C LEU A 263 -43.13 -22.01 -9.97
N PHE A 264 -44.26 -21.80 -10.67
CA PHE A 264 -45.26 -22.86 -10.85
C PHE A 264 -44.73 -24.03 -11.67
N GLY A 265 -43.91 -23.77 -12.69
CA GLY A 265 -43.27 -24.82 -13.49
C GLY A 265 -42.33 -25.69 -12.66
N LEU A 266 -41.48 -25.08 -11.82
CA LEU A 266 -40.57 -25.80 -10.92
C LEU A 266 -41.34 -26.59 -9.87
N LEU A 267 -42.34 -26.00 -9.21
CA LEU A 267 -43.15 -26.71 -8.21
C LEU A 267 -43.97 -27.84 -8.84
N GLY A 268 -44.51 -27.63 -10.05
CA GLY A 268 -45.22 -28.65 -10.82
C GLY A 268 -44.29 -29.81 -11.22
N PHE A 269 -43.07 -29.50 -11.65
CA PHE A 269 -42.05 -30.50 -11.94
C PHE A 269 -41.62 -31.27 -10.68
N SER A 270 -41.49 -30.59 -9.54
CA SER A 270 -41.24 -31.25 -8.25
C SER A 270 -42.36 -32.22 -7.87
N LEU A 271 -43.62 -31.84 -8.04
CA LEU A 271 -44.77 -32.76 -7.80
C LEU A 271 -44.77 -33.95 -8.75
N TYR A 272 -44.41 -33.74 -10.01
CA TYR A 272 -44.29 -34.83 -10.99
C TYR A 272 -43.22 -35.85 -10.56
N LEU A 273 -42.04 -35.37 -10.12
CA LEU A 273 -40.99 -36.25 -9.59
C LEU A 273 -41.47 -36.98 -8.32
N CYS A 274 -42.14 -36.28 -7.40
CA CYS A 274 -42.72 -36.91 -6.22
C CYS A 274 -43.74 -38.00 -6.56
N TYR A 275 -44.58 -37.79 -7.58
CA TYR A 275 -45.54 -38.78 -8.05
C TYR A 275 -44.84 -40.00 -8.67
N LYS A 276 -43.85 -39.79 -9.54
CA LYS A 276 -43.08 -40.89 -10.15
C LYS A 276 -42.34 -41.73 -9.10
N ASN A 277 -41.76 -41.11 -8.09
CA ASN A 277 -41.11 -41.82 -6.99
C ASN A 277 -42.12 -42.54 -6.09
N TYR A 278 -43.27 -41.93 -5.80
CA TYR A 278 -44.35 -42.59 -5.08
C TYR A 278 -44.81 -43.87 -5.78
N GLU A 279 -45.04 -43.80 -7.11
CA GLU A 279 -45.40 -44.96 -7.94
C GLU A 279 -44.32 -46.06 -7.86
N TYR A 280 -43.05 -45.68 -8.02
CA TYR A 280 -41.93 -46.63 -7.96
C TYR A 280 -41.82 -47.38 -6.62
N TYR A 281 -41.92 -46.67 -5.49
CA TYR A 281 -41.82 -47.26 -4.15
C TYR A 281 -43.12 -47.92 -3.66
N ARG A 282 -44.26 -47.62 -4.29
CA ARG A 282 -45.50 -48.38 -4.09
C ARG A 282 -45.38 -49.77 -4.71
N ASP A 283 -44.78 -49.85 -5.89
CA ASP A 283 -44.65 -51.09 -6.65
C ASP A 283 -43.43 -51.93 -6.21
N ASN A 284 -42.40 -51.28 -5.63
CA ASN A 284 -41.19 -51.92 -5.10
C ASN A 284 -40.98 -51.61 -3.60
N PRO A 285 -41.58 -52.38 -2.68
CA PRO A 285 -41.37 -52.16 -1.25
C PRO A 285 -39.96 -52.60 -0.83
N VAL A 286 -39.13 -51.64 -0.41
CA VAL A 286 -37.76 -51.89 0.07
C VAL A 286 -37.72 -52.08 1.61
N GLY A 287 -36.89 -53.01 2.08
CA GLY A 287 -36.62 -53.25 3.51
C GLY A 287 -35.61 -52.24 4.09
N LEU A 288 -35.76 -51.89 5.37
CA LEU A 288 -35.05 -50.80 6.05
C LEU A 288 -33.56 -51.11 6.28
N TYR A 289 -32.64 -50.28 5.79
CA TYR A 289 -31.25 -50.26 6.25
C TYR A 289 -31.01 -48.98 7.08
N GLN A 290 -30.64 -49.14 8.36
CA GLN A 290 -30.26 -48.02 9.22
C GLN A 290 -28.77 -47.73 9.06
N THR A 291 -28.44 -46.49 8.68
CA THR A 291 -27.07 -45.98 8.69
C THR A 291 -27.01 -44.70 9.51
N THR A 292 -25.86 -44.43 10.14
CA THR A 292 -25.65 -43.33 11.09
C THR A 292 -25.21 -42.01 10.42
N ASN A 293 -25.12 -41.96 9.09
CA ASN A 293 -24.70 -40.78 8.34
C ASN A 293 -25.91 -39.93 7.91
N LEU A 294 -25.79 -38.59 7.91
CA LEU A 294 -26.88 -37.65 7.53
C LEU A 294 -27.47 -37.96 6.14
N LYS A 295 -26.60 -38.31 5.19
CA LYS A 295 -26.99 -38.74 3.83
C LYS A 295 -27.78 -40.05 3.86
N GLY A 296 -27.36 -41.01 4.68
CA GLY A 296 -28.04 -42.30 4.83
C GLY A 296 -29.36 -42.21 5.60
N TYR A 297 -29.47 -41.28 6.56
CA TYR A 297 -30.74 -40.95 7.21
C TYR A 297 -31.74 -40.34 6.21
N ALA A 298 -31.30 -39.40 5.37
CA ALA A 298 -32.13 -38.84 4.31
C ALA A 298 -32.59 -39.91 3.32
N GLU A 299 -31.68 -40.78 2.83
CA GLU A 299 -32.02 -41.88 1.92
C GLU A 299 -33.01 -42.89 2.55
N SER A 300 -32.92 -43.12 3.87
CA SER A 300 -33.87 -44.00 4.58
C SER A 300 -35.31 -43.45 4.65
N ILE A 301 -35.45 -42.12 4.75
CA ILE A 301 -36.77 -41.44 4.77
C ILE A 301 -37.35 -41.37 3.35
N PHE A 302 -36.53 -41.05 2.35
CA PHE A 302 -36.96 -41.00 0.94
C PHE A 302 -37.15 -42.39 0.29
N SER A 303 -36.84 -43.48 0.99
CA SER A 303 -37.12 -44.85 0.51
C SER A 303 -38.50 -45.37 0.91
N LYS A 304 -39.28 -44.62 1.70
CA LYS A 304 -40.62 -45.02 2.15
C LYS A 304 -41.71 -44.45 1.23
N LYS A 305 -42.68 -45.27 0.83
CA LYS A 305 -43.83 -44.80 0.01
C LYS A 305 -44.68 -43.74 0.71
N GLU A 306 -44.83 -43.84 2.04
CA GLU A 306 -45.67 -42.92 2.84
C GLU A 306 -45.11 -41.49 2.86
N THR A 307 -43.78 -41.31 2.78
CA THR A 307 -43.15 -39.99 2.79
C THR A 307 -43.36 -39.26 1.47
N TRP A 308 -43.29 -39.98 0.34
CA TRP A 308 -43.64 -39.42 -0.98
C TRP A 308 -45.12 -39.05 -1.09
N MET A 309 -46.03 -39.84 -0.49
CA MET A 309 -47.46 -39.48 -0.43
C MET A 309 -47.68 -38.19 0.36
N ALA A 310 -47.08 -38.08 1.55
CA ALA A 310 -47.18 -36.88 2.38
C ALA A 310 -46.60 -35.63 1.67
N LEU A 311 -45.46 -35.77 1.00
CA LEU A 311 -44.84 -34.68 0.21
C LEU A 311 -45.69 -34.27 -0.99
N LEU A 312 -46.35 -35.23 -1.66
CA LEU A 312 -47.25 -34.94 -2.77
C LEU A 312 -48.47 -34.14 -2.29
N VAL A 313 -49.12 -34.57 -1.21
CA VAL A 313 -50.27 -33.85 -0.61
C VAL A 313 -49.86 -32.45 -0.14
N ALA A 314 -48.73 -32.34 0.59
CA ALA A 314 -48.23 -31.05 1.05
C ALA A 314 -47.86 -30.11 -0.12
N GLY A 315 -47.19 -30.63 -1.16
CA GLY A 315 -46.85 -29.87 -2.36
C GLY A 315 -48.08 -29.42 -3.14
N ALA A 316 -49.11 -30.27 -3.24
CA ALA A 316 -50.36 -29.92 -3.91
C ALA A 316 -51.12 -28.80 -3.17
N ILE A 317 -51.18 -28.86 -1.83
CA ILE A 317 -51.78 -27.80 -1.00
C ILE A 317 -50.98 -26.49 -1.15
N LEU A 318 -49.65 -26.56 -1.12
CA LEU A 318 -48.78 -25.39 -1.32
C LEU A 318 -49.02 -24.72 -2.68
N ILE A 319 -49.08 -25.50 -3.77
CA ILE A 319 -49.39 -24.96 -5.10
C ILE A 319 -50.77 -24.32 -5.13
N LEU A 320 -51.78 -24.96 -4.54
CA LEU A 320 -53.14 -24.41 -4.48
C LEU A 320 -53.16 -23.06 -3.76
N ILE A 321 -52.51 -22.96 -2.60
CA ILE A 321 -52.42 -21.71 -1.84
C ILE A 321 -51.69 -20.64 -2.64
N LEU A 322 -50.52 -20.96 -3.22
CA LEU A 322 -49.76 -20.02 -4.05
C LEU A 322 -50.55 -19.56 -5.28
N LEU A 323 -51.29 -20.46 -5.93
CA LEU A 323 -52.15 -20.15 -7.07
C LEU A 323 -53.28 -19.22 -6.67
N LEU A 324 -53.97 -19.49 -5.55
CA LEU A 324 -55.00 -18.60 -5.00
C LEU A 324 -54.42 -17.21 -4.70
N VAL A 325 -53.27 -17.15 -4.02
CA VAL A 325 -52.59 -15.88 -3.71
C VAL A 325 -52.26 -15.10 -4.98
N VAL A 326 -51.70 -15.75 -6.01
CA VAL A 326 -51.36 -15.09 -7.30
C VAL A 326 -52.61 -14.62 -8.03
N ILE A 327 -53.71 -15.38 -8.01
CA ILE A 327 -54.98 -14.96 -8.62
C ILE A 327 -55.57 -13.76 -7.88
N PHE A 328 -55.65 -13.80 -6.55
CA PHE A 328 -56.18 -12.69 -5.74
C PHE A 328 -55.33 -11.44 -5.84
N LEU A 329 -54.00 -11.58 -5.92
CA LEU A 329 -53.08 -10.46 -6.03
C LEU A 329 -52.84 -10.02 -7.48
N ARG A 330 -53.42 -10.67 -8.50
CA ARG A 330 -53.17 -10.35 -9.93
C ARG A 330 -53.35 -8.86 -10.24
N ASN A 331 -54.44 -8.27 -9.77
CA ASN A 331 -54.69 -6.83 -9.96
C ASN A 331 -53.66 -5.97 -9.20
N ARG A 332 -53.26 -6.38 -7.99
CA ARG A 332 -52.24 -5.67 -7.20
C ARG A 332 -50.84 -5.77 -7.84
N ILE A 333 -50.46 -6.93 -8.38
CA ILE A 333 -49.19 -7.16 -9.07
C ILE A 333 -49.12 -6.34 -10.36
N SER A 334 -50.23 -6.25 -11.11
CA SER A 334 -50.29 -5.40 -12.30
C SER A 334 -50.16 -3.91 -11.97
N ILE A 335 -50.77 -3.45 -10.88
CA ILE A 335 -50.63 -2.06 -10.42
C ILE A 335 -49.21 -1.80 -9.94
N ALA A 336 -48.61 -2.72 -9.18
CA ALA A 336 -47.23 -2.60 -8.70
C ALA A 336 -46.21 -2.54 -9.86
N THR A 337 -46.36 -3.40 -10.87
CA THR A 337 -45.50 -3.37 -12.07
C THR A 337 -45.70 -2.10 -12.90
N ALA A 338 -46.93 -1.56 -12.97
CA ALA A 338 -47.21 -0.27 -13.58
C ALA A 338 -46.59 0.90 -12.79
N LEU A 339 -46.63 0.86 -11.45
CA LEU A 339 -45.98 1.85 -10.58
C LEU A 339 -44.46 1.83 -10.76
N ILE A 340 -43.82 0.65 -10.82
CA ILE A 340 -42.37 0.54 -11.07
C ILE A 340 -42.02 1.11 -12.46
N ARG A 341 -42.86 0.83 -13.47
CA ARG A 341 -42.69 1.40 -14.82
C ARG A 341 -42.79 2.92 -14.81
N GLU A 342 -43.80 3.51 -14.19
CA GLU A 342 -43.96 4.97 -14.10
C GLU A 342 -42.88 5.61 -13.22
N GLY A 343 -42.44 4.93 -12.15
CA GLY A 343 -41.32 5.35 -11.32
C GLY A 343 -40.03 5.46 -12.12
N SER A 344 -39.73 4.46 -12.96
CA SER A 344 -38.54 4.50 -13.85
C SER A 344 -38.59 5.67 -14.86
N LYS A 345 -39.80 6.03 -15.32
CA LYS A 345 -40.02 7.15 -16.24
C LYS A 345 -39.80 8.49 -15.53
N ALA A 346 -40.28 8.63 -14.30
CA ALA A 346 -40.06 9.81 -13.48
C ALA A 346 -38.57 9.99 -13.15
N VAL A 347 -37.88 8.94 -12.70
CA VAL A 347 -36.43 8.95 -12.39
C VAL A 347 -35.60 9.37 -13.60
N THR A 348 -35.94 8.88 -14.80
CA THR A 348 -35.23 9.24 -16.05
C THR A 348 -35.51 10.70 -16.48
N SER A 349 -36.69 11.25 -16.14
CA SER A 349 -37.04 12.64 -16.48
C SER A 349 -36.32 13.68 -15.61
N ILE A 350 -35.93 13.29 -14.39
CA ILE A 350 -35.24 14.17 -13.45
C ILE A 350 -33.73 14.07 -13.74
N LYS A 351 -33.18 15.07 -14.45
CA LYS A 351 -31.74 15.14 -14.77
C LYS A 351 -30.85 15.15 -13.51
N SER A 352 -31.39 15.61 -12.38
CA SER A 352 -30.68 15.66 -11.09
C SER A 352 -30.40 14.28 -10.47
N THR A 353 -31.13 13.23 -10.88
CA THR A 353 -30.95 11.89 -10.30
C THR A 353 -29.64 11.22 -10.71
N ILE A 354 -29.02 11.68 -11.81
CA ILE A 354 -27.69 11.22 -12.25
C ILE A 354 -26.59 11.77 -11.33
N PHE A 355 -26.77 12.97 -10.77
CA PHE A 355 -25.80 13.58 -9.87
C PHE A 355 -25.90 13.04 -8.43
N PHE A 356 -27.08 12.52 -8.06
CA PHE A 356 -27.32 12.02 -6.70
C PHE A 356 -26.39 10.87 -6.27
N PRO A 357 -26.01 9.89 -7.10
CA PRO A 357 -25.01 8.88 -6.71
C PRO A 357 -23.56 9.40 -6.66
N ILE A 358 -23.25 10.44 -7.44
CA ILE A 358 -21.90 11.04 -7.48
C ILE A 358 -21.61 11.76 -6.17
N PHE A 359 -22.61 12.44 -5.59
CA PHE A 359 -22.44 13.21 -4.36
C PHE A 359 -22.01 12.35 -3.14
N PRO A 360 -22.69 11.23 -2.79
CA PRO A 360 -22.24 10.30 -1.77
C PRO A 360 -20.88 9.68 -2.08
N TRP A 361 -20.57 9.42 -3.36
CA TRP A 361 -19.25 8.89 -3.73
C TRP A 361 -18.14 9.91 -3.45
N VAL A 362 -18.33 11.17 -3.85
CA VAL A 362 -17.38 12.27 -3.55
C VAL A 362 -17.24 12.46 -2.05
N LEU A 363 -18.37 12.49 -1.32
CA LEU A 363 -18.36 12.59 0.14
C LEU A 363 -17.61 11.42 0.79
N GLN A 364 -17.81 10.19 0.29
CA GLN A 364 -17.09 9.00 0.73
C GLN A 364 -15.58 9.13 0.50
N CYS A 365 -15.17 9.62 -0.68
CA CYS A 365 -13.76 9.88 -0.97
C CYS A 365 -13.16 10.94 -0.03
N VAL A 366 -13.89 12.02 0.26
CA VAL A 366 -13.45 13.05 1.21
C VAL A 366 -13.31 12.48 2.62
N VAL A 367 -14.29 11.71 3.09
CA VAL A 367 -14.23 11.05 4.40
C VAL A 367 -13.08 10.04 4.48
N MET A 368 -12.83 9.28 3.40
CA MET A 368 -11.68 8.39 3.31
C MET A 368 -10.35 9.16 3.39
N ALA A 369 -10.20 10.24 2.61
CA ALA A 369 -8.98 11.04 2.61
C ALA A 369 -8.71 11.68 3.97
N TYR A 370 -9.75 12.20 4.62
CA TYR A 370 -9.67 12.75 5.97
C TYR A 370 -9.31 11.69 7.01
N GLY A 371 -9.92 10.50 6.93
CA GLY A 371 -9.61 9.37 7.80
C GLY A 371 -8.15 8.92 7.70
N VAL A 372 -7.60 8.83 6.49
CA VAL A 372 -6.19 8.46 6.31
C VAL A 372 -5.24 9.56 6.80
N PHE A 373 -5.58 10.83 6.57
CA PHE A 373 -4.78 11.94 7.07
C PHE A 373 -4.67 11.93 8.60
N ILE A 374 -5.80 11.81 9.29
CA ILE A 374 -5.82 11.72 10.75
C ILE A 374 -5.14 10.43 11.23
N PHE A 375 -5.32 9.31 10.54
CA PHE A 375 -4.65 8.06 10.89
C PHE A 375 -3.12 8.20 10.87
N MET A 376 -2.56 8.85 9.82
CA MET A 376 -1.12 9.09 9.75
C MET A 376 -0.63 10.01 10.87
N LEU A 377 -1.41 11.04 11.22
CA LEU A 377 -1.11 11.90 12.36
C LEU A 377 -1.10 11.11 13.67
N ILE A 378 -2.06 10.19 13.87
CA ILE A 378 -2.12 9.35 15.07
C ILE A 378 -0.93 8.40 15.15
N LEU A 379 -0.56 7.76 14.03
CA LEU A 379 0.64 6.90 13.97
C LEU A 379 1.92 7.65 14.37
N SER A 380 1.93 8.96 14.18
CA SER A 380 3.08 9.81 14.39
C SER A 380 3.12 10.46 15.78
N ILE A 381 2.13 10.25 16.67
CA ILE A 381 2.03 10.89 17.99
C ILE A 381 3.13 10.45 18.97
N GLY A 382 3.60 9.21 18.87
CA GLY A 382 4.48 8.66 19.89
C GLY A 382 5.87 9.30 19.91
N GLU A 383 6.57 9.13 21.02
CA GLU A 383 7.93 9.64 21.17
C GLU A 383 8.92 8.71 20.47
N ASN A 384 9.90 9.30 19.79
CA ASN A 384 10.97 8.56 19.15
C ASN A 384 11.76 7.79 20.24
N ALA A 385 11.69 6.47 20.22
CA ALA A 385 12.47 5.60 21.09
C ALA A 385 13.83 5.36 20.44
N PHE A 386 14.89 5.63 21.19
CA PHE A 386 16.25 5.34 20.78
C PHE A 386 16.89 4.37 21.76
N GLY A 387 17.65 3.42 21.23
CA GLY A 387 18.39 2.43 22.00
C GLY A 387 19.86 2.39 21.58
N VAL A 388 20.76 2.20 22.54
CA VAL A 388 22.19 2.05 22.27
C VAL A 388 22.45 0.76 21.51
N ALA A 389 23.13 0.84 20.37
CA ALA A 389 23.50 -0.30 19.54
C ALA A 389 25.03 -0.46 19.43
N ASN A 390 25.49 -1.71 19.40
CA ASN A 390 26.90 -2.11 19.16
C ASN A 390 27.96 -1.61 20.16
N ILE A 391 27.56 -1.19 21.37
CA ILE A 391 28.52 -0.68 22.38
C ILE A 391 29.49 -1.75 22.88
N LYS A 392 29.07 -3.02 22.95
CA LYS A 392 29.95 -4.13 23.37
C LYS A 392 30.95 -4.54 22.29
N ASN A 393 30.63 -4.28 21.03
CA ASN A 393 31.50 -4.58 19.89
C ASN A 393 32.55 -3.48 19.65
N ASP A 394 32.28 -2.26 20.12
CA ASP A 394 33.21 -1.13 20.01
C ASP A 394 34.06 -1.00 21.27
N THR A 395 35.20 -1.69 21.32
CA THR A 395 36.13 -1.63 22.46
C THR A 395 36.88 -0.30 22.56
N THR A 396 36.73 0.59 21.58
CA THR A 396 37.44 1.87 21.48
C THR A 396 36.57 3.07 21.86
N CYS A 397 35.26 2.88 22.04
CA CYS A 397 34.33 3.92 22.43
C CYS A 397 34.21 4.00 23.96
N ASP A 398 34.51 5.17 24.53
CA ASP A 398 34.26 5.47 25.94
C ASP A 398 33.15 6.51 26.09
N CYS A 399 32.13 6.15 26.87
CA CYS A 399 30.95 6.96 27.16
C CYS A 399 30.90 7.44 28.62
N GLY A 400 32.03 7.39 29.34
CA GLY A 400 32.10 7.85 30.74
C GLY A 400 31.20 7.06 31.69
N GLY A 401 30.83 5.82 31.31
CA GLY A 401 29.97 4.93 32.10
C GLY A 401 28.47 5.22 32.07
N LEU A 402 27.98 6.19 31.28
CA LEU A 402 26.54 6.46 31.16
C LEU A 402 25.77 5.38 30.38
N TYR A 403 26.42 4.86 29.33
CA TYR A 403 25.86 3.86 28.43
C TYR A 403 26.78 2.64 28.48
N THR A 404 26.26 1.52 28.97
CA THR A 404 27.06 0.29 29.17
C THR A 404 26.36 -0.95 28.63
N GLU A 405 25.03 -0.90 28.49
CA GLU A 405 24.21 -2.02 28.02
C GLU A 405 23.68 -1.79 26.60
N GLU A 406 23.52 -2.89 25.86
CA GLU A 406 22.86 -2.86 24.55
C GLU A 406 21.35 -2.70 24.73
N GLY A 407 20.74 -1.81 23.93
CA GLY A 407 19.31 -1.52 23.99
C GLY A 407 18.89 -0.55 25.11
N GLN A 408 19.84 -0.01 25.89
CA GLN A 408 19.55 1.04 26.87
C GLN A 408 19.01 2.29 26.17
N SER A 409 17.99 2.95 26.75
CA SER A 409 17.45 4.17 26.16
C SER A 409 18.50 5.29 26.15
N CYS A 410 18.60 5.98 25.02
CA CYS A 410 19.58 7.05 24.81
C CYS A 410 18.94 8.27 24.16
N ASP A 411 19.59 9.42 24.34
CA ASP A 411 19.27 10.64 23.61
C ASP A 411 20.38 10.86 22.57
N PRO A 412 20.09 10.95 21.26
CA PRO A 412 21.10 11.02 20.21
C PRO A 412 22.05 12.23 20.37
N ALA A 413 21.56 13.37 20.84
CA ALA A 413 22.36 14.57 21.05
C ALA A 413 23.32 14.41 22.24
N ALA A 414 22.83 13.83 23.34
CA ALA A 414 23.64 13.52 24.52
C ALA A 414 24.71 12.46 24.19
N PHE A 415 24.34 11.43 23.41
CA PHE A 415 25.26 10.38 22.99
C PHE A 415 26.42 10.95 22.16
N ALA A 416 26.13 11.84 21.19
CA ALA A 416 27.16 12.46 20.35
C ALA A 416 28.14 13.36 21.13
N LEU A 417 27.70 13.92 22.27
CA LEU A 417 28.54 14.76 23.13
C LEU A 417 29.40 13.95 24.11
N GLN A 418 28.83 12.90 24.71
CA GLN A 418 29.41 12.16 25.83
C GLN A 418 30.21 10.92 25.42
N CYS A 419 29.85 10.28 24.29
CA CYS A 419 30.57 9.11 23.77
C CYS A 419 31.62 9.52 22.76
N ARG A 420 32.89 9.21 23.04
CA ARG A 420 34.01 9.47 22.12
C ARG A 420 34.91 8.25 21.99
N ASP A 421 35.48 8.10 20.80
CA ASP A 421 36.59 7.17 20.59
C ASP A 421 37.82 7.69 21.37
N THR A 422 38.66 6.78 21.86
CA THR A 422 40.01 7.04 22.38
C THR A 422 40.86 7.98 21.51
N ALA A 423 40.60 8.03 20.20
CA ALA A 423 41.25 8.95 19.26
C ALA A 423 40.65 10.38 19.23
N GLY A 424 39.64 10.67 20.06
CA GLY A 424 38.99 11.98 20.18
C GLY A 424 37.87 12.25 19.16
N GLY A 425 37.52 11.26 18.33
CA GLY A 425 36.45 11.32 17.34
C GLY A 425 35.13 10.69 17.80
N ALA A 426 34.14 10.64 16.92
CA ALA A 426 32.91 9.88 17.14
C ALA A 426 33.22 8.36 17.18
N CYS A 427 32.41 7.60 17.91
CA CYS A 427 32.57 6.15 18.00
C CYS A 427 32.38 5.46 16.64
N LYS A 428 33.12 4.37 16.39
CA LYS A 428 33.20 3.72 15.08
C LYS A 428 31.99 2.84 14.79
N MET A 429 31.52 2.12 15.80
CA MET A 429 30.42 1.16 15.67
C MET A 429 29.27 1.44 16.64
N ALA A 430 29.58 1.96 17.83
CA ALA A 430 28.56 2.29 18.82
C ALA A 430 27.75 3.52 18.40
N ILE A 431 26.43 3.39 18.35
CA ILE A 431 25.52 4.49 18.00
C ILE A 431 24.28 4.48 18.91
N CYS A 432 23.64 5.63 19.07
CA CYS A 432 22.26 5.69 19.55
C CYS A 432 21.33 5.54 18.34
N HIS A 433 20.69 4.38 18.23
CA HIS A 433 19.86 3.98 17.10
C HIS A 433 18.38 4.11 17.40
N PHE A 434 17.61 4.64 16.46
CA PHE A 434 16.16 4.70 16.51
C PHE A 434 15.56 3.30 16.45
N THR A 435 14.95 2.86 17.54
CA THR A 435 14.36 1.52 17.67
C THR A 435 12.87 1.50 17.33
N GLY A 436 12.22 2.66 17.29
CA GLY A 436 10.82 2.79 16.90
C GLY A 436 10.14 3.98 17.53
N ILE A 437 8.82 4.06 17.37
CA ILE A 437 8.00 5.07 18.03
C ILE A 437 7.34 4.42 19.25
N ASN A 438 7.65 4.91 20.44
CA ASN A 438 6.97 4.50 21.67
C ASN A 438 5.60 5.19 21.73
N ASN A 439 4.60 4.48 21.22
CA ASN A 439 3.23 4.92 21.31
C ASN A 439 2.68 4.67 22.73
N PRO A 440 1.92 5.62 23.31
CA PRO A 440 1.27 5.39 24.60
C PRO A 440 0.35 4.17 24.52
N HIS A 441 0.25 3.41 25.63
CA HIS A 441 -0.47 2.13 25.71
C HIS A 441 -1.92 2.16 25.17
N SER A 442 -2.57 3.32 25.11
CA SER A 442 -3.91 3.51 24.55
C SER A 442 -3.98 3.37 23.02
N VAL A 443 -2.90 3.65 22.28
CA VAL A 443 -2.84 3.54 20.80
C VAL A 443 -2.58 2.10 20.36
N VAL A 444 -1.93 1.29 21.21
CA VAL A 444 -1.67 -0.13 20.96
C VAL A 444 -2.97 -0.94 20.81
N TYR A 445 -4.05 -0.54 21.51
CA TYR A 445 -5.36 -1.18 21.36
C TYR A 445 -6.00 -0.95 19.98
N LEU A 446 -5.67 0.15 19.30
CA LEU A 446 -6.10 0.38 17.91
C LEU A 446 -5.43 -0.61 16.95
N HIS A 447 -4.17 -0.95 17.22
CA HIS A 447 -3.38 -1.93 16.45
C HIS A 447 -3.83 -3.38 16.65
N CYS A 448 -4.43 -3.70 17.81
CA CYS A 448 -4.90 -5.05 18.13
C CYS A 448 -6.39 -5.30 17.80
N THR A 449 -7.16 -4.27 17.45
CA THR A 449 -8.60 -4.39 17.12
C THR A 449 -8.92 -4.29 15.63
N THR A 450 -7.92 -4.04 14.79
CA THR A 450 -7.94 -4.25 13.31
C THR A 450 -7.44 -5.64 12.96
#